data_AF-A0A7H4PQC0-F1
#
_entry.id   AF-A0A7H4PQC0-F1
#
_cell.length_a   1.000
_cell.length_b   1.000
_cell.length_c   1.000
_cell.angle_alpha   90.00
_cell.angle_beta   90.00
_cell.angle_gamma   90.00
#
_symmetry.space_group_name_H-M   'P 1'
#
loop_
_entity.id
_entity.type
_entity.pdbx_description
1 polymer ?
#
loop_
_entity_poly.entity_id
_entity_poly.type
_entity_poly.pdbx_seq_one_letter_code
_entity_poly.pdbx_strand_id
1 'polypeptide(L)'
;MHFFVAEKYGEIYRQEIKDALGGTGFDLIIIDEAHYFRNRNDSQRAAAARTFFGEGKDRLARNALLLTATPNHSAARNIYDILSYFTDITLKYDMDDVRSLMENFAIRRLRKMCGKR
;
A
#
# COMPACT_ATOMS: atom_id res chain seq x y z
N MET A 1 -18.85 14.23 -5.31
CA MET A 1 -19.68 13.16 -5.91
C MET A 1 -18.86 12.04 -6.55
N HIS A 2 -17.74 12.31 -7.24
CA HIS A 2 -16.94 11.26 -7.91
C HIS A 2 -16.20 10.27 -6.99
N PHE A 3 -15.67 10.70 -5.84
CA PHE A 3 -14.93 9.81 -4.92
C PHE A 3 -15.82 8.72 -4.30
N PHE A 4 -17.07 9.06 -3.97
CA PHE A 4 -18.04 8.13 -3.38
C PHE A 4 -18.31 6.91 -4.29
N VAL A 5 -18.34 7.11 -5.61
CA VAL A 5 -18.53 6.02 -6.57
C VAL A 5 -17.32 5.09 -6.56
N ALA A 6 -16.10 5.65 -6.57
CA ALA A 6 -14.87 4.88 -6.54
C ALA A 6 -14.74 4.05 -5.25
N GLU A 7 -15.07 4.63 -4.10
CA GLU A 7 -15.10 3.95 -2.81
C GLU A 7 -16.08 2.76 -2.80
N LYS A 8 -17.30 2.99 -3.30
CA LYS A 8 -18.32 1.95 -3.39
C LYS A 8 -17.85 0.77 -4.24
N TYR A 9 -17.25 1.02 -5.40
CA TYR A 9 -16.73 -0.07 -6.22
C TYR A 9 -15.57 -0.82 -5.57
N GLY A 10 -14.65 -0.12 -4.88
CA GLY A 10 -13.59 -0.78 -4.14
C GLY A 10 -14.14 -1.73 -3.06
N GLU A 11 -15.17 -1.31 -2.34
CA GLU A 11 -15.84 -2.15 -1.34
C GLU A 11 -16.54 -3.35 -1.97
N ILE A 12 -17.30 -3.15 -3.06
CA ILE A 12 -17.99 -4.23 -3.78
C ILE A 12 -16.99 -5.30 -4.21
N TYR A 13 -15.91 -4.91 -4.90
CA TYR A 13 -14.92 -5.88 -5.37
C TYR A 13 -14.21 -6.60 -4.24
N ARG A 14 -13.96 -5.92 -3.12
CA ARG A 14 -13.39 -6.56 -1.93
C ARG A 14 -14.32 -7.64 -1.39
N GLN A 15 -15.62 -7.37 -1.28
CA GLN A 15 -16.59 -8.35 -0.80
C GLN A 15 -16.73 -9.54 -1.76
N GLU A 16 -16.85 -9.27 -3.06
CA GLU A 16 -16.92 -10.33 -4.08
C GLU A 16 -15.71 -11.28 -4.02
N ILE A 17 -14.51 -10.73 -3.84
CA ILE A 17 -13.29 -11.54 -3.69
C ILE A 17 -13.30 -12.31 -2.37
N LYS A 18 -13.68 -11.68 -1.26
CA LYS A 18 -13.75 -12.36 0.05
C LYS A 18 -14.76 -13.50 0.00
N ASP A 19 -15.94 -13.30 -0.58
CA ASP A 19 -16.96 -14.33 -0.74
C ASP A 19 -16.44 -15.51 -1.57
N ALA A 20 -15.76 -15.24 -2.68
CA ALA A 20 -15.12 -16.26 -3.50
C ALA A 20 -14.00 -17.04 -2.77
N LEU A 21 -13.41 -16.43 -1.72
CA LEU A 21 -12.33 -17.00 -0.91
C LEU A 21 -12.80 -17.48 0.48
N GLY A 22 -14.10 -17.70 0.69
CA GLY A 22 -14.62 -18.22 1.96
C GLY A 22 -14.65 -17.21 3.11
N GLY A 23 -14.74 -15.92 2.78
CA GLY A 23 -14.92 -14.79 3.70
C GLY A 23 -13.62 -14.18 4.25
N THR A 24 -12.46 -14.82 4.07
CA THR A 24 -11.22 -14.39 4.71
C THR A 24 -10.34 -13.48 3.85
N GLY A 25 -10.52 -13.49 2.54
CA GLY A 25 -9.60 -12.82 1.61
C GLY A 25 -8.29 -13.62 1.40
N PHE A 26 -7.23 -12.94 0.96
CA PHE A 26 -5.94 -13.56 0.64
C PHE A 26 -5.04 -13.71 1.87
N ASP A 27 -4.21 -14.76 1.89
CA ASP A 27 -3.11 -14.84 2.86
C ASP A 27 -1.98 -13.85 2.53
N LEU A 28 -1.74 -13.59 1.24
CA LEU A 28 -0.72 -12.68 0.74
C LEU A 28 -1.19 -12.02 -0.55
N ILE A 29 -0.99 -10.70 -0.64
CA ILE A 29 -1.02 -9.96 -1.91
C ILE A 29 0.38 -9.47 -2.26
N ILE A 30 0.71 -9.48 -3.55
CA ILE A 30 1.96 -8.95 -4.08
C ILE A 30 1.60 -7.79 -5.00
N ILE A 31 2.17 -6.63 -4.74
CA ILE A 31 1.92 -5.43 -5.53
C ILE A 31 3.23 -5.00 -6.17
N ASP A 32 3.27 -5.14 -7.49
CA ASP A 32 4.32 -4.53 -8.29
C ASP A 32 4.05 -3.04 -8.51
N GLU A 33 5.13 -2.28 -8.65
CA GLU A 33 5.11 -0.82 -8.76
C GLU A 33 4.24 -0.11 -7.70
N ALA A 34 4.43 -0.49 -6.44
CA ALA A 34 3.66 0.03 -5.31
C ALA A 34 3.73 1.56 -5.13
N HIS A 35 4.64 2.24 -5.83
CA HIS A 35 4.73 3.70 -5.84
C HIS A 35 3.47 4.40 -6.37
N TYR A 36 2.57 3.69 -7.06
CA TYR A 36 1.27 4.24 -7.47
C TYR A 36 0.36 4.61 -6.28
N PHE A 37 0.60 4.05 -5.09
CA PHE A 37 -0.21 4.29 -3.88
C PHE A 37 0.32 5.41 -2.97
N ARG A 38 1.30 6.20 -3.44
CA ARG A 38 1.96 7.25 -2.63
C ARG A 38 1.11 8.47 -2.25
N ASN A 39 -0.08 8.63 -2.81
CA ASN A 39 -0.95 9.80 -2.58
C ASN A 39 -2.32 9.31 -2.11
N ARG A 40 -2.56 9.29 -0.79
CA ARG A 40 -3.78 8.69 -0.22
C ARG A 40 -5.04 9.57 -0.29
N ASN A 41 -4.93 10.88 -0.50
CA ASN A 41 -6.05 11.81 -0.29
C ASN A 41 -6.68 12.41 -1.55
N ASP A 42 -5.99 12.44 -2.69
CA ASP A 42 -6.39 13.32 -3.81
C ASP A 42 -6.65 12.60 -5.15
N SER A 43 -7.12 11.33 -5.13
CA SER A 43 -7.47 10.64 -6.39
C SER A 43 -8.57 9.59 -6.25
N GLN A 44 -9.35 9.39 -7.32
CA GLN A 44 -10.35 8.31 -7.37
C GLN A 44 -9.70 6.95 -7.14
N ARG A 45 -8.47 6.77 -7.63
CA ARG A 45 -7.65 5.58 -7.36
C ARG A 45 -7.40 5.40 -5.87
N ALA A 46 -7.01 6.47 -5.16
CA ALA A 46 -6.73 6.40 -3.73
C ALA A 46 -7.97 6.06 -2.91
N ALA A 47 -9.11 6.65 -3.29
CA ALA A 47 -10.41 6.40 -2.68
C ALA A 47 -10.86 4.94 -2.89
N ALA A 48 -10.81 4.43 -4.14
CA ALA A 48 -11.10 3.03 -4.44
C ALA A 48 -10.11 2.07 -3.76
N ALA A 49 -8.81 2.37 -3.78
CA ALA A 49 -7.79 1.52 -3.17
C ALA A 49 -8.00 1.38 -1.65
N ARG A 50 -8.45 2.44 -0.98
CA ARG A 50 -8.69 2.42 0.46
C ARG A 50 -9.78 1.42 0.82
N THR A 51 -10.92 1.48 0.14
CA THR A 51 -12.03 0.57 0.39
C THR A 51 -11.77 -0.83 -0.17
N PHE A 52 -11.00 -0.93 -1.27
CA PHE A 52 -10.62 -2.20 -1.88
C PHE A 52 -9.67 -3.02 -1.01
N PHE A 53 -8.60 -2.42 -0.47
CA PHE A 53 -7.69 -3.14 0.41
C PHE A 53 -8.24 -3.29 1.83
N GLY A 54 -9.14 -2.41 2.25
CA GLY A 54 -9.76 -2.43 3.57
C GLY A 54 -8.79 -2.07 4.70
N GLU A 55 -9.32 -2.01 5.91
CA GLU A 55 -8.58 -1.61 7.12
C GLU A 55 -8.88 -2.57 8.28
N GLY A 56 -7.96 -2.65 9.24
CA GLY A 56 -8.09 -3.51 10.43
C GLY A 56 -8.46 -4.96 10.11
N LYS A 57 -9.53 -5.46 10.74
CA LYS A 57 -10.01 -6.85 10.58
C LYS A 57 -10.67 -7.14 9.23
N ASP A 58 -11.00 -6.09 8.47
CA ASP A 58 -11.73 -6.22 7.21
C ASP A 58 -10.80 -6.13 5.99
N ARG A 59 -9.47 -6.13 6.21
CA ARG A 59 -8.47 -6.15 5.15
C ARG A 59 -8.72 -7.29 4.15
N LEU A 60 -8.42 -7.00 2.89
CA LEU A 60 -8.50 -7.96 1.78
C LEU A 60 -7.43 -9.05 1.89
N ALA A 61 -6.31 -8.76 2.54
CA ALA A 61 -5.21 -9.69 2.70
C ALA A 61 -4.60 -9.62 4.11
N ARG A 62 -4.10 -10.77 4.59
CA ARG A 62 -3.38 -10.86 5.87
C ARG A 62 -1.99 -10.23 5.79
N ASN A 63 -1.29 -10.44 4.68
CA ASN A 63 0.04 -9.90 4.42
C ASN A 63 0.10 -9.21 3.05
N ALA A 64 1.00 -8.23 2.91
CA ALA A 64 1.30 -7.58 1.65
C ALA A 64 2.81 -7.54 1.40
N LEU A 65 3.24 -7.97 0.22
CA LEU A 65 4.59 -7.79 -0.28
C LEU A 65 4.58 -6.69 -1.34
N LEU A 66 5.32 -5.61 -1.08
CA LEU A 66 5.36 -4.44 -1.94
C LEU A 66 6.67 -4.40 -2.70
N LEU A 67 6.59 -4.35 -4.02
CA LEU A 67 7.73 -4.24 -4.91
C LEU A 67 7.71 -2.84 -5.55
N THR A 68 8.82 -2.11 -5.40
CA THR A 68 8.97 -0.79 -6.03
C THR A 68 10.45 -0.43 -6.14
N ALA A 69 10.86 0.04 -7.31
CA ALA A 69 12.23 0.51 -7.54
C ALA A 69 12.50 1.87 -6.88
N THR A 70 11.45 2.68 -6.72
CA THR A 70 11.55 4.08 -6.27
C THR A 70 10.42 4.40 -5.29
N PRO A 71 10.48 3.90 -4.04
CA PRO A 71 9.44 4.19 -3.04
C PRO A 71 9.40 5.68 -2.65
N ASN A 72 10.53 6.37 -2.78
CA ASN A 72 10.73 7.72 -2.28
C ASN A 72 11.15 8.68 -3.41
N HIS A 73 10.20 9.08 -4.25
CA HIS A 73 10.51 9.94 -5.40
C HIS A 73 10.46 11.45 -5.08
N SER A 74 9.94 11.86 -3.92
CA SER A 74 9.67 13.28 -3.64
C SER A 74 9.43 13.66 -2.17
N ALA A 75 8.96 12.76 -1.29
CA ALA A 75 8.73 13.07 0.11
C ALA A 75 8.64 11.82 0.99
N ALA A 76 9.09 11.99 2.24
CA ALA A 76 8.94 11.04 3.35
C ALA A 76 7.57 10.36 3.43
N ARG A 77 6.54 11.20 3.29
CA ARG A 77 5.12 10.87 3.28
C ARG A 77 4.73 9.78 2.28
N ASN A 78 5.45 9.62 1.16
CA ASN A 78 5.10 8.63 0.15
C ASN A 78 5.18 7.19 0.70
N ILE A 79 6.20 6.89 1.50
CA ILE A 79 6.37 5.56 2.10
C ILE A 79 5.29 5.31 3.16
N TYR A 80 5.02 6.33 3.98
CA TYR A 80 3.95 6.30 4.96
C TYR A 80 2.60 6.02 4.29
N ASP A 81 2.25 6.78 3.25
CA ASP A 81 0.99 6.62 2.53
C ASP A 81 0.84 5.21 1.95
N ILE A 82 1.87 4.68 1.27
CA ILE A 82 1.84 3.32 0.71
C ILE A 82 1.62 2.28 1.82
N LEU A 83 2.44 2.30 2.88
CA LEU A 83 2.37 1.30 3.95
C LEU A 83 1.02 1.36 4.69
N SER A 84 0.46 2.56 4.83
CA SER A 84 -0.79 2.78 5.56
C SER A 84 -2.02 2.12 4.92
N TYR A 85 -1.94 1.72 3.64
CA TYR A 85 -2.97 0.89 3.00
C TYR A 85 -2.95 -0.56 3.49
N PHE A 86 -1.79 -1.08 3.91
CA PHE A 86 -1.58 -2.53 4.14
C PHE A 86 -1.29 -2.89 5.59
N THR A 87 -0.98 -1.91 6.43
CA THR A 87 -0.70 -2.12 7.85
C THR A 87 -1.07 -0.88 8.68
N ASP A 88 -1.36 -1.09 9.96
CA ASP A 88 -1.80 -0.03 10.89
C ASP A 88 -0.61 0.75 11.47
N ILE A 89 0.28 1.23 10.60
CA ILE A 89 1.49 1.99 11.00
C ILE A 89 1.17 3.36 11.62
N THR A 90 -0.02 3.89 11.37
CA THR A 90 -0.47 5.20 11.85
C THR A 90 -0.57 5.27 13.39
N LEU A 91 -0.60 4.11 14.06
CA LEU A 91 -0.64 4.00 15.51
C LEU A 91 0.74 4.09 16.16
N LYS A 92 1.82 3.93 15.37
CA LYS A 92 3.19 3.72 15.89
C LYS A 92 4.22 4.68 15.29
N TYR A 93 4.00 5.18 14.07
CA TYR A 93 4.96 5.99 13.34
C TYR A 93 4.34 7.33 12.95
N ASP A 94 5.13 8.40 13.06
CA ASP A 94 4.77 9.70 12.51
C ASP A 94 4.94 9.70 10.98
N MET A 95 4.22 10.60 10.29
CA MET A 95 4.27 10.72 8.82
C MET A 95 5.67 10.97 8.27
N ASP A 96 6.54 11.59 9.05
CA ASP A 96 7.91 11.96 8.65
C ASP A 96 8.97 10.93 9.11
N ASP A 97 8.59 9.87 9.83
CA ASP A 97 9.51 8.84 10.35
C ASP A 97 9.89 7.77 9.30
N VAL A 98 10.38 8.26 8.16
CA VAL A 98 10.77 7.42 7.02
C VAL A 98 11.85 6.44 7.38
N ARG A 99 12.81 6.89 8.18
CA ARG A 99 13.99 6.10 8.50
C ARG A 99 13.57 4.82 9.20
N SER A 100 12.76 4.94 10.25
CA SER A 100 12.26 3.78 10.98
C SER A 100 11.34 2.92 10.12
N LEU A 101 10.51 3.51 9.25
CA LEU A 101 9.69 2.75 8.31
C LEU A 101 10.55 1.93 7.34
N MET A 102 11.60 2.53 6.77
CA MET A 102 12.52 1.85 5.86
C MET A 102 13.33 0.76 6.56
N GLU A 103 13.80 1.01 7.78
CA GLU A 103 14.56 0.02 8.57
C GLU A 103 13.70 -1.19 8.96
N ASN A 104 12.41 -1.00 9.25
CA ASN A 104 11.51 -2.08 9.70
C ASN A 104 10.80 -2.82 8.56
N PHE A 105 10.48 -2.14 7.46
CA PHE A 105 9.60 -2.68 6.41
C PHE A 105 10.25 -2.81 5.03
N ALA A 106 11.46 -2.29 4.81
CA ALA A 106 12.07 -2.28 3.49
C ALA A 106 13.43 -2.98 3.44
N ILE A 107 13.65 -3.72 2.36
CA ILE A 107 14.97 -4.22 1.98
C ILE A 107 15.30 -3.65 0.61
N ARG A 108 16.41 -2.91 0.49
CA ARG A 108 16.87 -2.31 -0.76
C ARG A 108 18.29 -2.75 -1.07
N ARG A 109 18.51 -3.29 -2.27
CA ARG A 109 19.85 -3.61 -2.79
C ARG A 109 20.25 -2.59 -3.84
N LEU A 110 21.43 -2.00 -3.69
CA LEU A 110 22.04 -1.15 -4.70
C LEU A 110 22.92 -1.99 -5.63
N ARG A 111 22.80 -1.78 -6.95
CA ARG A 111 23.78 -2.36 -7.89
C ARG A 111 25.09 -1.60 -7.71
N LYS A 112 26.20 -2.32 -7.44
CA LYS A 112 27.53 -1.74 -7.53
C LYS A 112 27.80 -1.39 -9.00
N MET A 113 27.96 -0.11 -9.31
CA MET A 113 28.49 0.29 -10.62
C MET A 113 29.96 -0.15 -10.69
N CYS A 114 30.23 -1.26 -11.36
CA CYS A 114 31.59 -1.59 -11.80
C CYS A 114 31.87 -0.78 -13.06
N GLY A 115 32.37 0.45 -12.89
CA GLY A 115 32.95 1.20 -14.01
C GLY A 115 34.24 0.49 -14.44
N LYS A 116 34.30 0.02 -15.69
CA LYS A 116 35.60 -0.23 -16.33
C LYS A 116 36.29 1.14 -16.44
N ARG A 117 37.37 1.32 -15.70
CA ARG A 117 38.39 2.33 -16.00
C ARG A 117 39.22 1.84 -17.18
#